data_AF-A0A9D7W4G8-F1
#
_entry.id   AF-A0A9D7W4G8-F1
#
_cell.length_a   1.000
_cell.length_b   1.000
_cell.length_c   1.000
_cell.angle_alpha   90.00
_cell.angle_beta   90.00
_cell.angle_gamma   90.00
#
_symmetry.space_group_name_H-M   'P 1'
#
loop_
_entity.id
_entity.type
_entity.pdbx_description
1 polymer ?
#
loop_
_entity_poly.entity_id
_entity_poly.type
_entity_poly.pdbx_seq_one_letter_code
_entity_poly.pdbx_strand_id
1 'polypeptide(L)' 'MDPGPGNNEPVGGSSAPGPAPHEQTWDAVETYFQCITTCSLDDGECITECVEQLRDADDA' A
#
# COMPACT_ATOMS: atom_id res chain seq x y z
N MET A 1 27.94 33.94 -0.87
CA MET A 1 27.19 32.69 -0.65
C MET A 1 27.69 31.69 -1.67
N ASP A 2 28.22 30.56 -1.22
CA ASP A 2 28.89 29.55 -2.04
C ASP A 2 27.91 28.88 -3.04
N PRO A 3 28.19 28.83 -4.35
CA PRO A 3 27.44 28.03 -5.30
C PRO A 3 27.84 26.55 -5.18
N GLY A 4 26.98 25.75 -4.56
CA GLY A 4 27.20 24.31 -4.39
C GLY A 4 27.26 23.54 -5.72
N PRO A 5 28.05 22.44 -5.80
CA PRO A 5 28.18 21.61 -6.98
C PRO A 5 26.96 20.71 -7.17
N GLY A 6 26.64 20.45 -8.44
CA GLY A 6 25.43 19.73 -8.85
C GLY A 6 25.42 18.24 -8.55
N ASN A 7 24.21 17.71 -8.55
CA ASN A 7 23.92 16.30 -8.72
C ASN A 7 22.87 16.18 -9.81
N ASN A 8 23.33 15.80 -11.00
CA ASN A 8 22.52 15.29 -12.09
C ASN A 8 22.33 13.81 -11.81
N GLU A 9 21.20 13.44 -11.20
CA GLU A 9 20.80 12.04 -11.13
C GLU A 9 19.82 11.73 -12.28
N PRO A 10 20.01 10.60 -12.99
CA PRO A 10 19.30 10.29 -14.20
C PRO A 10 17.84 9.94 -13.90
N VAL A 11 16.95 10.39 -14.79
CA VAL A 11 15.62 9.82 -14.99
C VAL A 11 15.74 8.29 -15.10
N GLY A 12 15.35 7.61 -14.04
CA GLY A 12 15.18 6.16 -13.99
C GLY A 12 13.73 5.80 -14.31
N GLY A 13 13.31 6.02 -15.56
CA GLY A 13 12.21 5.26 -16.12
C GLY A 13 12.69 3.83 -16.34
N SER A 14 12.38 2.92 -15.43
CA SER A 14 12.67 1.49 -15.59
C SER A 14 11.67 0.69 -14.76
N SER A 15 10.81 -0.02 -15.48
CA SER A 15 10.18 -1.30 -15.15
C SER A 15 9.99 -1.60 -13.67
N ALA A 16 8.71 -1.53 -13.24
CA ALA A 16 8.12 -2.18 -12.07
C ALA A 16 9.11 -2.54 -10.93
N PRO A 17 9.14 -1.79 -9.80
CA PRO A 17 9.62 -2.38 -8.57
C PRO A 17 8.75 -3.61 -8.30
N GLY A 18 9.34 -4.81 -8.33
CA GLY A 18 8.68 -5.97 -7.74
C GLY A 18 8.39 -5.63 -6.27
N PRO A 19 7.22 -6.04 -5.73
CA PRO A 19 6.72 -5.51 -4.46
C PRO A 19 7.80 -5.67 -3.40
N ALA A 20 8.37 -4.54 -2.96
CA ALA A 20 9.19 -4.54 -1.77
C ALA A 20 8.31 -5.12 -0.64
N PRO A 21 8.84 -5.92 0.29
CA PRO A 21 8.01 -6.54 1.34
C PRO A 21 7.24 -5.52 2.20
N HIS A 22 7.67 -4.24 2.18
CA HIS A 22 6.94 -3.14 2.81
C HIS A 22 5.68 -2.71 2.02
N GLU A 23 5.65 -2.90 0.70
CA GLU A 23 4.50 -2.56 -0.14
C GLU A 23 3.33 -3.52 0.15
N GLN A 24 3.60 -4.81 0.36
CA GLN A 24 2.57 -5.78 0.75
C GLN A 24 1.87 -5.40 2.08
N THR A 25 2.65 -4.98 3.09
CA THR A 25 2.08 -4.56 4.38
C THR A 25 1.28 -3.25 4.30
N TRP A 26 1.63 -2.36 3.38
CA TRP A 26 0.92 -1.10 3.18
C TRP A 26 -0.34 -1.28 2.32
N ASP A 27 -0.28 -2.12 1.29
CA ASP A 27 -1.38 -2.41 0.37
C ASP A 27 -2.53 -3.12 1.09
N ALA A 28 -2.21 -4.05 2.01
CA ALA A 28 -3.19 -4.67 2.89
C ALA A 28 -3.95 -3.61 3.71
N VAL A 29 -3.21 -2.71 4.38
CA VAL A 29 -3.81 -1.65 5.20
C VAL A 29 -4.66 -0.69 4.36
N GLU A 30 -4.18 -0.31 3.18
CA GLU A 30 -4.91 0.56 2.25
C GLU A 30 -6.22 -0.10 1.78
N THR A 31 -6.17 -1.38 1.41
CA THR A 31 -7.35 -2.17 1.05
C THR A 31 -8.33 -2.31 2.22
N TYR A 32 -7.85 -2.51 3.45
CA TYR A 32 -8.69 -2.57 4.64
C TYR A 32 -9.40 -1.24 4.91
N PHE A 33 -8.68 -0.12 4.82
CA PHE A 33 -9.28 1.21 4.96
C PHE A 33 -10.28 1.51 3.83
N GLN A 34 -9.98 1.14 2.59
CA GLN A 34 -10.90 1.26 1.46
C GLN A 34 -12.20 0.46 1.72
N CYS A 35 -12.08 -0.78 2.19
CA CYS A 35 -13.20 -1.66 2.49
C CYS A 35 -14.05 -1.13 3.67
N ILE A 36 -13.41 -0.67 4.73
CA ILE A 36 -14.09 -0.03 5.86
C ILE A 36 -14.82 1.25 5.43
N THR A 37 -14.25 2.07 4.54
CA THR A 37 -14.94 3.30 4.08
C THR A 37 -16.16 3.02 3.22
N THR A 38 -16.25 1.84 2.61
CA THR A 38 -17.45 1.34 1.94
C THR A 38 -18.44 0.66 2.88
N CYS A 39 -17.95 0.10 3.99
CA CYS A 39 -18.76 -0.40 5.10
C CYS A 39 -19.11 0.74 6.08
N SER A 40 -20.05 0.52 7.00
CA SER A 40 -20.08 1.34 8.22
C SER A 40 -19.11 0.76 9.24
N LEU A 41 -18.36 1.60 9.94
CA LEU A 41 -17.47 1.17 11.03
C LEU A 41 -18.21 0.45 12.17
N ASP A 42 -19.52 0.67 12.28
CA ASP A 42 -20.43 0.00 13.21
C ASP A 42 -20.89 -1.38 12.72
N ASP A 43 -20.73 -1.67 11.43
CA ASP A 43 -21.18 -2.92 10.82
C ASP A 43 -20.08 -3.98 10.92
N GLY A 44 -19.98 -4.59 12.10
CA GLY A 44 -18.92 -5.53 12.44
C GLY A 44 -18.86 -6.77 11.55
N GLU A 45 -19.98 -7.15 10.90
CA GLU A 45 -20.00 -8.26 9.94
C GLU A 45 -19.27 -7.86 8.65
N CYS A 46 -19.55 -6.66 8.13
CA CYS A 46 -18.85 -6.08 6.97
C CYS A 46 -17.34 -5.95 7.21
N ILE A 47 -16.93 -5.49 8.42
CA ILE A 47 -15.51 -5.41 8.78
C ILE A 47 -14.85 -6.78 8.85
N THR A 48 -15.53 -7.79 9.39
CA THR A 48 -14.97 -9.14 9.52
C THR A 48 -14.67 -9.73 8.14
N GLU A 49 -15.58 -9.55 7.19
CA GLU A 49 -15.41 -9.97 5.80
C GLU A 49 -14.23 -9.25 5.11
N CYS A 50 -14.02 -7.96 5.41
CA CYS A 50 -12.86 -7.20 4.91
C CYS A 50 -11.52 -7.78 5.42
N VAL A 51 -11.46 -8.22 6.68
CA VAL A 51 -10.24 -8.78 7.27
C VAL A 51 -9.96 -10.19 6.75
N GLU A 52 -11.00 -11.00 6.55
CA GLU A 52 -10.86 -12.34 5.96
C GLU A 52 -10.32 -12.27 4.52
N GLN A 53 -10.84 -11.36 3.70
CA GLN A 53 -10.32 -11.11 2.35
C GLN A 53 -8.85 -10.69 2.34
N LEU A 54 -8.43 -9.87 3.30
CA LEU A 54 -7.02 -9.47 3.45
C LEU A 54 -6.12 -10.65 3.79
N ARG A 55 -6.57 -11.55 4.68
CA ARG A 55 -5.82 -12.75 5.06
C ARG A 55 -5.64 -13.69 3.88
N ASP A 56 -6.71 -13.97 3.14
CA ASP A 56 -6.65 -14.85 1.98
C ASP A 56 -5.76 -14.28 0.86
N ALA A 57 -5.58 -12.96 0.80
CA ALA A 57 -4.68 -12.29 -0.13
C ALA A 57 -3.19 -12.34 0.29
N ASP A 58 -2.90 -12.43 1.59
CA ASP A 58 -1.53 -12.51 2.12
C ASP A 58 -0.99 -13.96 2.12
N ASP A 59 -1.89 -14.95 2.23
CA ASP A 59 -1.60 -16.39 2.19
C ASP A 59 -1.48 -16.98 0.75
N ALA A 60 -1.64 -16.16 -0.31
CA ALA A 60 -1.71 -16.59 -1.73
C ALA A 60 -0.41 -16.44 -2.54
#